data_AF-E7GDN8-F1
#
_entry.id   AF-E7GDN8-F1
#
_cell.length_a   1.000
_cell.length_b   1.000
_cell.length_c   1.000
_cell.angle_alpha   90.00
_cell.angle_beta   90.00
_cell.angle_gamma   90.00
#
_symmetry.space_group_name_H-M   'P 1'
#
loop_
_entity.id
_entity.type
_entity.pdbx_description
1 polymer ?
#
loop_
_entity_poly.entity_id
_entity_poly.type
_entity_poly.pdbx_seq_one_letter_code
_entity_poly.pdbx_strand_id
1 'polypeptide(L)'
;MKENYSMASISRMHGLGKNTIYRIFNENIHIPDRFYHLSSVISIDEFKATSDKGTYAFNIVDPITGKTLDIIEDRKASFLRNYFLRFPFHERKK
;
A
#
# COMPACT_ATOMS: atom_id res chain seq x y z
N MET A 1 -15.53 -16.59 6.68
CA MET A 1 -14.33 -16.67 5.82
C MET A 1 -14.24 -15.36 5.04
N LYS A 2 -13.10 -14.66 5.00
CA LYS A 2 -12.94 -13.51 4.09
C LYS A 2 -12.54 -14.06 2.73
N GLU A 3 -13.43 -13.98 1.76
CA GLU A 3 -13.14 -14.40 0.39
C GLU A 3 -12.57 -13.23 -0.42
N ASN A 4 -11.56 -13.53 -1.24
CA ASN A 4 -10.96 -12.57 -2.15
C ASN A 4 -11.54 -12.76 -3.55
N TYR A 5 -12.18 -11.72 -4.09
CA TYR A 5 -12.71 -11.73 -5.45
C TYR A 5 -11.94 -10.76 -6.35
N SER A 6 -11.63 -11.21 -7.56
CA SER A 6 -11.11 -10.34 -8.61
C SER A 6 -12.20 -9.35 -9.10
N MET A 7 -11.79 -8.18 -9.60
CA MET A 7 -12.72 -7.23 -10.23
C MET A 7 -13.51 -7.86 -11.39
N ALA A 8 -12.89 -8.78 -12.14
CA ALA A 8 -13.53 -9.50 -13.23
C ALA A 8 -14.62 -10.47 -12.73
N SER A 9 -14.40 -11.14 -11.59
CA SER A 9 -15.44 -12.00 -10.99
C SER A 9 -16.60 -11.18 -10.44
N ILE A 10 -16.33 -10.03 -9.81
CA ILE A 10 -17.38 -9.12 -9.31
C ILE A 10 -18.21 -8.59 -10.49
N SER A 11 -17.56 -8.18 -11.57
CA SER A 11 -18.21 -7.75 -12.82
C SER A 11 -19.17 -8.80 -13.36
N ARG A 12 -18.76 -10.08 -13.44
CA ARG A 12 -19.62 -11.19 -13.89
C ARG A 12 -20.78 -11.46 -12.93
N MET A 13 -20.52 -11.43 -11.63
CA MET A 13 -21.51 -11.70 -10.59
C MET A 13 -22.67 -10.69 -10.60
N HIS A 14 -22.36 -9.42 -10.88
CA HIS A 14 -23.34 -8.33 -10.86
C HIS A 14 -23.80 -7.87 -12.25
N GLY A 15 -23.30 -8.47 -13.34
CA GLY A 15 -23.62 -8.06 -14.71
C GLY A 15 -23.16 -6.64 -15.06
N LEU A 16 -22.19 -6.09 -14.33
CA LEU A 16 -21.68 -4.74 -14.53
C LEU A 16 -20.39 -4.75 -15.35
N GLY A 17 -20.21 -3.75 -16.21
CA GLY A 17 -18.94 -3.56 -16.91
C GLY A 17 -17.78 -3.32 -15.94
N LYS A 18 -16.58 -3.79 -16.29
CA LYS A 18 -15.37 -3.63 -15.46
C LYS A 18 -15.12 -2.17 -15.07
N ASN A 19 -15.31 -1.24 -16.01
CA ASN A 19 -15.13 0.21 -15.77
C ASN A 19 -16.08 0.74 -14.69
N THR A 20 -17.32 0.25 -14.67
CA THR A 20 -18.30 0.61 -13.64
C THR A 20 -17.84 0.13 -12.27
N ILE A 21 -17.36 -1.12 -12.17
CA ILE A 21 -16.81 -1.66 -10.92
C ILE A 21 -15.59 -0.85 -10.45
N TYR A 22 -14.66 -0.51 -11.36
CA TYR A 22 -13.50 0.33 -11.04
C TYR A 22 -13.90 1.69 -10.48
N ARG A 23 -14.87 2.36 -11.13
CA ARG A 23 -15.37 3.65 -10.68
C ARG A 23 -15.99 3.55 -9.28
N ILE A 24 -16.86 2.57 -9.06
CA ILE A 24 -17.46 2.32 -7.75
C ILE A 24 -16.36 2.11 -6.69
N PHE A 25 -15.36 1.27 -6.97
CA PHE A 25 -14.27 1.03 -6.03
C PHE A 25 -13.51 2.31 -5.71
N ASN A 26 -13.12 3.07 -6.74
CA ASN A 26 -12.35 4.30 -6.58
C ASN A 26 -13.12 5.41 -5.85
N GLU A 27 -14.42 5.52 -6.08
CA GLU A 27 -15.27 6.55 -5.45
C GLU A 27 -15.64 6.21 -4.00
N ASN A 28 -15.68 4.92 -3.64
CA ASN A 28 -16.20 4.47 -2.34
C ASN A 28 -15.12 3.96 -1.38
N ILE A 29 -13.90 3.71 -1.85
CA ILE A 29 -12.78 3.27 -1.00
C ILE A 29 -11.89 4.47 -0.69
N HIS A 30 -11.94 4.92 0.57
CA HIS A 30 -11.03 5.92 1.10
C HIS A 30 -10.03 5.25 2.03
N ILE A 31 -8.74 5.30 1.67
CA ILE A 31 -7.66 4.82 2.52
C ILE A 31 -7.23 6.01 3.39
N PRO A 32 -7.41 5.95 4.72
CA PRO A 32 -6.98 7.04 5.58
C PRO A 32 -5.44 7.14 5.57
N ASP A 33 -4.92 8.36 5.54
CA ASP A 33 -3.49 8.60 5.77
C ASP A 33 -3.11 8.16 7.18
N ARG A 34 -2.15 7.24 7.30
CA ARG A 34 -1.69 6.67 8.60
C ARG A 34 -0.30 7.17 9.02
N PHE A 35 0.05 8.41 8.66
CA PHE A 35 1.39 8.97 8.90
C PHE A 35 1.52 9.74 10.22
N TYR A 36 0.61 9.54 11.16
CA TYR A 36 0.63 10.17 12.48
C TYR A 36 1.50 9.43 13.51
N HIS A 37 1.79 8.15 13.29
CA HIS A 37 2.62 7.34 14.19
C HIS A 37 3.63 6.51 13.41
N LEU A 38 4.92 6.70 13.68
CA LEU A 38 5.98 5.85 13.13
C LEU A 38 6.21 4.67 14.08
N SER A 39 6.08 3.45 13.56
CA SER A 39 6.37 2.23 14.31
C SER A 39 7.81 2.24 14.83
N SER A 40 8.00 1.82 16.09
CA SER A 40 9.32 1.77 16.73
C SER A 40 10.25 0.72 16.12
N VAL A 41 9.67 -0.33 15.53
CA VAL A 41 10.41 -1.38 14.83
C VAL A 41 9.71 -1.62 13.49
N ILE A 42 10.52 -1.66 12.44
CA ILE A 42 10.08 -1.99 11.08
C ILE A 42 11.06 -2.97 10.45
N SER A 43 10.57 -3.79 9.55
CA SER A 43 11.37 -4.54 8.59
C SER A 43 11.09 -4.00 7.19
N ILE A 44 12.12 -3.94 6.36
CA ILE A 44 12.02 -3.46 4.98
C ILE A 44 12.58 -4.56 4.09
N ASP A 45 11.79 -4.97 3.09
CA ASP A 45 12.20 -5.97 2.11
C ASP A 45 11.96 -5.45 0.68
N GLU A 46 12.80 -5.86 -0.26
CA GLU A 46 12.67 -5.50 -1.68
C GLU A 46 12.00 -6.63 -2.45
N PHE A 47 10.99 -6.31 -3.25
CA PHE A 47 10.34 -7.29 -4.12
C PHE A 47 10.14 -6.74 -5.53
N LYS A 48 10.08 -7.65 -6.50
CA LYS A 48 9.81 -7.30 -7.89
C LYS A 48 8.34 -6.92 -8.05
N ALA A 49 8.08 -5.66 -8.41
CA ALA A 49 6.75 -5.15 -8.67
C ALA A 49 6.42 -5.25 -10.16
N THR A 50 5.15 -5.54 -10.46
CA THR A 50 4.63 -5.48 -11.84
C THR A 50 3.95 -4.12 -12.02
N SER A 51 4.74 -3.05 -11.95
CA SER A 51 4.25 -1.68 -12.10
C SER A 51 4.95 -0.95 -13.24
N ASP A 52 4.23 0.00 -13.83
CA ASP A 52 4.70 0.87 -14.90
C ASP A 52 5.75 1.88 -14.40
N LYS A 53 5.86 2.05 -13.08
CA LYS A 53 6.67 3.08 -12.42
C LYS A 53 8.03 2.57 -11.92
N GLY A 54 8.22 1.26 -11.82
CA GLY A 54 9.44 0.66 -11.29
C GLY A 54 9.40 -0.87 -11.29
N THR A 55 10.56 -1.50 -11.52
CA THR A 55 10.70 -2.97 -11.52
C THR A 55 10.72 -3.54 -10.10
N TYR A 56 11.14 -2.76 -9.11
CA TYR A 56 11.27 -3.19 -7.72
C TYR A 56 10.69 -2.15 -6.77
N ALA A 57 10.05 -2.64 -5.71
CA ALA A 57 9.36 -1.87 -4.68
C ALA A 57 9.81 -2.34 -3.29
N PHE A 58 9.61 -1.51 -2.26
CA PHE A 58 9.81 -1.92 -0.87
C PHE A 58 8.49 -2.29 -0.20
N ASN A 59 8.51 -3.38 0.55
CA ASN A 59 7.46 -3.73 1.50
C ASN A 59 7.93 -3.36 2.91
N ILE A 60 7.24 -2.43 3.56
CA ILE A 60 7.49 -2.08 4.96
C ILE A 60 6.55 -2.89 5.82
N VAL A 61 7.10 -3.66 6.76
CA VAL A 61 6.37 -4.65 7.55
C VAL A 61 6.63 -4.39 9.03
N ASP A 62 5.62 -4.61 9.85
CA ASP A 62 5.79 -4.78 11.29
C ASP A 62 6.35 -6.20 11.54
N PRO A 63 7.61 -6.33 11.98
CA PRO A 63 8.23 -7.65 12.14
C PRO A 63 7.63 -8.46 13.28
N ILE A 64 6.90 -7.84 14.21
CA ILE A 64 6.28 -8.54 15.35
C ILE A 64 4.97 -9.18 14.90
N THR A 65 4.13 -8.44 14.17
CA THR A 65 2.83 -8.95 13.73
C THR A 65 2.84 -9.58 12.34
N GLY A 66 3.92 -9.37 11.56
CA GLY A 66 4.05 -9.79 10.17
C GLY A 66 3.14 -9.01 9.20
N LYS A 67 2.50 -7.92 9.65
CA LYS A 67 1.57 -7.14 8.83
C LYS A 67 2.32 -6.09 8.01
N THR A 68 2.00 -5.98 6.72
CA THR A 68 2.43 -4.85 5.89
C THR A 68 1.88 -3.55 6.45
N LEU A 69 2.79 -2.61 6.68
CA LEU A 69 2.53 -1.23 7.08
C LEU A 69 2.32 -0.35 5.86
N ASP A 70 3.22 -0.45 4.87
CA ASP A 70 3.11 0.30 3.61
C ASP A 70 3.93 -0.36 2.48
N ILE A 71 3.66 0.04 1.24
CA ILE A 71 4.40 -0.37 0.04
C ILE A 71 4.93 0.87 -0.68
N ILE A 72 6.24 0.94 -0.88
CA ILE A 72 6.90 2.03 -1.60
C ILE A 72 7.20 1.59 -3.02
N GLU A 73 6.68 2.33 -4.01
CA GLU A 73 6.68 1.94 -5.43
C GLU A 73 8.06 1.90 -6.13
N ASP A 74 9.11 2.45 -5.53
CA ASP A 74 10.47 2.45 -6.08
C ASP A 74 11.50 2.15 -4.97
N ARG A 75 12.53 1.38 -5.30
CA ARG A 75 13.64 1.01 -4.41
C ARG A 75 14.67 2.12 -4.16
N LYS A 76 14.59 3.26 -4.85
CA LYS A 76 15.56 4.35 -4.68
C LYS A 76 15.44 4.97 -3.28
N ALA A 77 16.60 5.34 -2.72
CA ALA A 77 16.68 5.99 -1.41
C ALA A 77 15.85 7.29 -1.30
N SER A 78 15.64 8.01 -2.41
CA SER A 78 14.79 9.20 -2.44
C SER A 78 13.34 8.90 -2.06
N PHE A 79 12.81 7.73 -2.46
CA PHE A 79 11.45 7.32 -2.13
C PHE A 79 11.31 6.90 -0.67
N LEU A 80 12.29 6.15 -0.13
CA LEU A 80 12.37 5.89 1.31
C LEU A 80 12.43 7.18 2.13
N ARG A 81 13.26 8.14 1.71
CA ARG A 81 13.36 9.45 2.37
C ARG A 81 12.01 10.18 2.35
N ASN A 82 11.36 10.25 1.19
CA ASN A 82 10.05 10.90 1.06
C ASN A 82 8.99 10.21 1.92
N TYR A 83 9.01 8.88 1.98
CA TYR A 83 8.12 8.10 2.86
C TYR A 83 8.28 8.52 4.33
N PHE A 84 9.51 8.50 4.87
CA PHE A 84 9.73 8.88 6.26
C PHE A 84 9.42 10.36 6.54
N LEU A 85 9.63 11.25 5.57
CA LEU A 85 9.31 12.67 5.74
C LEU A 85 7.81 12.97 5.90
N ARG A 86 6.91 12.03 5.58
CA ARG A 86 5.47 12.16 5.86
C ARG A 86 5.14 12.13 7.34
N PHE A 87 6.02 11.52 8.15
CA PHE A 87 5.84 11.48 9.59
C PHE A 87 6.31 12.80 10.25
N PRO A 88 5.58 13.30 11.26
CA PRO A 88 5.98 14.46 12.05
C PRO A 88 7.41 14.34 12.57
N PHE A 89 8.09 15.47 12.72
CA PHE A 89 9.48 15.48 13.17
C PHE A 89 9.69 14.79 14.54
N HIS A 90 8.74 14.94 15.46
CA HIS A 90 8.82 14.31 16.78
C HIS A 90 8.76 12.78 16.70
N GLU A 91 8.00 12.20 15.76
CA GLU A 91 7.97 10.75 15.55
C GLU A 91 9.29 10.22 15.00
N ARG A 92 9.96 11.00 14.13
CA ARG A 92 11.25 10.62 13.53
C ARG A 92 12.45 10.77 14.47
N LYS A 93 12.31 11.51 15.57
CA LYS A 93 13.37 11.77 16.55
C LYS A 93 13.28 10.84 17.78
N LYS A 94 12.32 9.92 17.79
CA LYS A 94 12.23 8.87 18.82
C LYS A 94 13.46 7.98 18.77
#